data_AF-A0A1G2CD42-F1
#
_entry.id   AF-A0A1G2CD42-F1
#
_cell.length_a   1.000
_cell.length_b   1.000
_cell.length_c   1.000
_cell.angle_alpha   90.00
_cell.angle_beta   90.00
_cell.angle_gamma   90.00
#
_symmetry.space_group_name_H-M   'P 1'
#
loop_
_entity.id
_entity.type
_entity.pdbx_description
1 polymer ?
#
loop_
_entity_poly.entity_id
_entity_poly.type
_entity_poly.pdbx_seq_one_letter_code
_entity_poly.pdbx_strand_id
1 'polypeptide(L)'
;MRKYQKTILMAVGAGMLAGFLAVMGLDTGTEAATFDSNVIPSSTATYSLGASGQTWSSINGVLYFSGANVGINTSTPTQALEVNGGIRLNTTITRPACTATSTRGTFWVTQSAAGVQDDVRVCAKDAANAYSWRTIY
;
A
#
# COMPACT_ATOMS: atom_id res chain seq x y z
N MET A 1 -20.90 33.34 -31.34
CA MET A 1 -21.27 32.83 -30.01
C MET A 1 -20.04 32.90 -29.11
N ARG A 2 -19.97 33.87 -28.18
CA ARG A 2 -18.81 34.08 -27.28
C ARG A 2 -19.05 33.31 -25.97
N LYS A 3 -18.18 32.35 -25.63
CA LYS A 3 -18.15 31.72 -24.30
C LYS A 3 -17.29 32.59 -23.36
N TYR A 4 -17.91 33.17 -22.34
CA TYR A 4 -17.22 33.81 -21.22
C TYR A 4 -16.76 32.73 -20.23
N GLN A 5 -15.46 32.53 -20.07
CA GLN A 5 -14.93 31.90 -18.85
C GLN A 5 -14.79 33.00 -17.80
N LYS A 6 -15.51 32.85 -16.68
CA LYS A 6 -15.42 33.74 -15.52
C LYS A 6 -14.14 33.43 -14.76
N THR A 7 -13.07 34.17 -15.05
CA THR A 7 -11.88 34.23 -14.20
C THR A 7 -12.20 35.12 -12.99
N ILE A 8 -12.13 34.55 -11.78
CA ILE A 8 -12.18 35.32 -10.52
C ILE A 8 -10.91 36.17 -10.46
N LEU A 9 -11.06 37.46 -10.74
CA LEU A 9 -10.00 38.46 -10.69
C LEU A 9 -9.91 38.99 -9.25
N MET A 10 -9.09 38.37 -8.40
CA MET A 10 -8.55 39.05 -7.22
C MET A 10 -7.37 39.90 -7.70
N ALA A 11 -7.48 41.22 -7.61
CA ALA A 11 -6.46 42.15 -8.05
C ALA A 11 -5.22 42.06 -7.14
N VAL A 12 -4.28 41.19 -7.51
CA VAL A 12 -2.91 41.19 -7.01
C VAL A 12 -2.01 41.31 -8.23
N GLY A 13 -1.14 42.32 -8.25
CA GLY A 13 -0.39 42.71 -9.45
C GLY A 13 0.39 41.54 -10.09
N ALA A 14 0.56 41.59 -11.42
CA ALA A 14 1.14 40.50 -12.22
C ALA A 14 2.50 39.97 -11.72
N GLY A 15 3.29 40.79 -11.01
CA GLY A 15 4.54 40.35 -10.37
C GLY A 15 4.38 39.54 -9.08
N MET A 16 3.24 39.66 -8.39
CA MET A 16 2.95 38.95 -7.14
C MET A 16 2.37 37.54 -7.41
N LEU A 17 1.76 37.29 -8.58
CA LEU A 17 1.20 35.99 -8.95
C LEU A 17 2.28 34.92 -9.18
N ALA A 18 3.40 35.29 -9.83
CA ALA A 18 4.53 34.39 -10.06
C ALA A 18 5.29 34.08 -8.76
N GLY A 19 5.44 35.08 -7.88
CA GLY A 19 6.06 34.89 -6.57
C GLY A 19 5.23 34.05 -5.61
N PHE A 20 3.90 34.15 -5.68
CA PHE A 20 2.99 33.38 -4.83
C PHE A 20 2.91 31.90 -5.26
N LEU A 21 3.04 31.59 -6.56
CA LEU A 21 3.10 30.21 -7.05
C LEU A 21 4.37 29.47 -6.61
N ALA A 22 5.51 30.18 -6.57
CA ALA A 22 6.79 29.61 -6.12
C ALA A 22 6.78 29.20 -4.64
N VAL A 23 6.02 29.92 -3.79
CA VAL A 23 5.85 29.58 -2.36
C VAL A 23 5.05 28.28 -2.17
N MET A 24 4.24 27.88 -3.17
CA MET A 24 3.41 26.67 -3.12
C MET A 24 3.99 25.50 -3.94
N GLY A 25 5.19 25.65 -4.53
CA GLY A 25 5.86 24.61 -5.31
C GLY A 25 5.07 24.11 -6.53
N LEU A 26 4.10 24.90 -7.02
CA LEU A 26 3.20 24.50 -8.10
C LEU A 26 3.72 25.07 -9.42
N ASP A 27 4.48 24.28 -10.19
CA ASP A 27 4.90 24.65 -11.54
C ASP A 27 3.73 24.50 -12.52
N THR A 28 3.33 25.57 -13.18
CA THR A 28 2.23 25.59 -14.16
C THR A 28 2.55 24.89 -15.48
N GLY A 29 3.75 24.35 -15.65
CA GLY A 29 4.16 23.54 -16.81
C GLY A 29 4.19 22.03 -16.57
N THR A 30 4.12 21.60 -15.32
CA THR A 30 4.31 20.20 -14.93
C THR A 30 3.22 19.84 -13.93
N GLU A 31 2.34 18.88 -14.25
CA GLU A 31 1.33 18.33 -13.33
C GLU A 31 1.97 17.48 -12.21
N ALA A 32 3.06 17.98 -11.63
CA ALA A 32 3.85 17.32 -10.62
C ALA A 32 3.99 18.27 -9.43
N ALA A 33 3.37 17.88 -8.32
CA ALA A 33 3.76 18.42 -7.03
C ALA A 33 5.06 17.71 -6.60
N THR A 34 6.13 18.47 -6.45
CA THR A 34 7.35 17.98 -5.80
C THR A 34 7.24 18.26 -4.31
N PHE A 35 7.42 17.22 -3.49
CA PHE A 35 7.46 17.36 -2.05
C PHE A 35 8.92 17.28 -1.59
N ASP A 36 9.42 18.34 -0.95
CA ASP A 36 10.76 18.36 -0.35
C ASP A 36 10.85 17.49 0.93
N SER A 37 9.73 16.88 1.33
CA SER A 37 9.60 16.02 2.50
C SER A 37 8.56 14.92 2.27
N ASN A 38 8.47 14.00 3.24
CA ASN A 38 7.54 12.87 3.16
C ASN A 38 6.07 13.34 3.09
N VAL A 39 5.28 12.66 2.26
CA VAL A 39 3.82 12.77 2.29
C VAL A 39 3.30 11.95 3.46
N ILE A 40 2.93 12.61 4.56
CA ILE A 40 2.45 11.96 5.79
C ILE A 40 0.93 12.21 5.93
N PRO A 41 0.06 11.20 5.77
CA PRO A 41 -1.37 11.37 5.98
C PRO A 41 -1.70 11.59 7.47
N SER A 42 -2.85 12.21 7.74
CA SER A 42 -3.37 12.39 9.10
C SER A 42 -3.51 11.04 9.82
N SER A 43 -3.15 10.98 11.11
CA SER A 43 -3.31 9.76 11.92
C SER A 43 -4.76 9.34 12.14
N THR A 44 -5.72 10.23 11.87
CA THR A 44 -7.16 9.99 12.03
C THR A 44 -7.92 9.89 10.71
N ALA A 45 -7.24 10.03 9.56
CA ALA A 45 -7.87 9.95 8.25
C ALA A 45 -6.94 9.37 7.18
N THR A 46 -7.39 8.33 6.48
CA THR A 46 -6.75 7.82 5.27
C THR A 46 -7.17 8.65 4.06
N TYR A 47 -6.24 9.43 3.51
CA TYR A 47 -6.42 10.12 2.24
C TYR A 47 -5.84 9.28 1.10
N SER A 48 -6.55 9.24 -0.03
CA SER A 48 -5.97 8.67 -1.25
C SER A 48 -4.78 9.51 -1.68
N LEU A 49 -3.73 8.86 -2.18
CA LEU A 49 -2.68 9.56 -2.93
C LEU A 49 -3.26 9.84 -4.33
N GLY A 50 -3.49 11.12 -4.62
CA GLY A 50 -4.15 11.60 -5.84
C GLY A 50 -5.55 12.17 -5.59
N ALA A 51 -6.19 12.68 -6.65
CA ALA A 51 -7.54 13.26 -6.62
C ALA A 51 -8.59 12.28 -7.18
N SER A 52 -9.88 12.59 -7.03
CA SER A 52 -10.95 11.79 -7.64
C SER A 52 -10.73 11.66 -9.16
N GLY A 53 -10.67 10.42 -9.65
CA GLY A 53 -10.36 10.11 -11.07
C GLY A 53 -8.86 10.10 -11.42
N GLN A 54 -7.97 10.45 -10.49
CA GLN A 54 -6.51 10.44 -10.64
C GLN A 54 -5.80 9.86 -9.41
N THR A 55 -6.41 8.87 -8.76
CA THR A 55 -5.75 8.14 -7.67
C THR A 55 -4.57 7.34 -8.23
N TRP A 56 -3.49 7.24 -7.46
CA TRP A 56 -2.32 6.48 -7.87
C TRP A 56 -2.70 5.04 -8.24
N SER A 57 -2.40 4.63 -9.47
CA SER A 57 -2.64 3.28 -9.97
C SER A 57 -1.48 2.33 -9.68
N SER A 58 -0.26 2.86 -9.51
CA SER A 58 0.91 2.08 -9.13
C SER A 58 2.02 2.91 -8.48
N ILE A 59 2.96 2.23 -7.82
CA ILE A 59 4.27 2.75 -7.41
C ILE A 59 5.32 2.04 -8.25
N ASN A 60 6.05 2.81 -9.07
CA ASN A 60 7.13 2.35 -9.93
C ASN A 60 6.78 1.17 -10.87
N GLY A 61 5.49 0.96 -11.18
CA GLY A 61 5.04 -0.20 -11.97
C GLY A 61 5.28 -1.56 -11.30
N VAL A 62 5.51 -1.60 -9.99
CA VAL A 62 5.75 -2.82 -9.21
C VAL A 62 4.59 -3.09 -8.25
N LEU A 63 4.19 -2.08 -7.48
CA LEU A 63 3.03 -2.15 -6.60
C LEU A 63 1.84 -1.53 -7.32
N TYR A 64 0.77 -2.27 -7.52
CA TYR A 64 -0.44 -1.80 -8.20
C TYR A 64 -1.61 -1.71 -7.23
N PHE A 65 -2.39 -0.64 -7.35
CA PHE A 65 -3.63 -0.44 -6.61
C PHE A 65 -4.80 -0.55 -7.58
N SER A 66 -5.65 -1.57 -7.40
CA SER A 66 -6.78 -1.86 -8.29
C SER A 66 -8.06 -2.02 -7.48
N GLY A 67 -8.79 -0.92 -7.30
CA GLY A 67 -9.96 -0.88 -6.43
C GLY A 67 -9.57 -1.13 -4.97
N ALA A 68 -10.06 -2.23 -4.39
CA ALA A 68 -9.71 -2.66 -3.02
C ALA A 68 -8.52 -3.64 -2.96
N ASN A 69 -7.92 -3.97 -4.11
CA ASN A 69 -6.88 -4.99 -4.21
C ASN A 69 -5.49 -4.36 -4.37
N VAL A 70 -4.49 -5.06 -3.85
CA VAL A 70 -3.07 -4.74 -4.02
C VAL A 70 -2.40 -5.85 -4.84
N GLY A 71 -1.75 -5.45 -5.93
CA GLY A 71 -0.95 -6.34 -6.76
C GLY A 71 0.55 -6.07 -6.60
N ILE A 72 1.36 -7.11 -6.45
CA ILE A 72 2.82 -7.02 -6.57
C ILE A 72 3.23 -7.71 -7.88
N ASN A 73 3.77 -6.94 -8.82
CA ASN A 73 4.05 -7.36 -10.20
C ASN A 73 2.82 -7.91 -10.95
N THR A 74 1.62 -7.49 -10.55
CA THR A 74 0.34 -7.83 -11.19
C THR A 74 -0.54 -6.58 -11.24
N SER A 75 -0.82 -6.08 -12.45
CA SER A 75 -1.60 -4.85 -12.65
C SER A 75 -3.10 -5.03 -12.52
N THR A 76 -3.58 -6.28 -12.56
CA THR A 76 -5.00 -6.65 -12.48
C THR A 76 -5.21 -7.77 -11.47
N PRO A 77 -4.95 -7.53 -10.17
CA PRO A 77 -5.11 -8.53 -9.13
C PRO A 77 -6.58 -8.96 -8.99
N THR A 78 -6.81 -10.26 -8.95
CA THR A 78 -8.13 -10.89 -8.78
C THR A 78 -8.49 -11.17 -7.33
N GLN A 79 -7.51 -11.05 -6.43
CA GLN A 79 -7.64 -11.19 -4.98
C GLN A 79 -7.17 -9.93 -4.26
N ALA A 80 -7.56 -9.77 -3.00
CA ALA A 80 -7.20 -8.61 -2.18
C ALA A 80 -5.68 -8.36 -2.11
N LEU A 81 -4.89 -9.44 -2.06
CA LEU A 81 -3.45 -9.41 -2.27
C LEU A 81 -3.09 -10.48 -3.30
N GLU A 82 -2.45 -10.08 -4.38
CA GLU A 82 -1.94 -11.00 -5.40
C GLU A 82 -0.49 -10.65 -5.71
N VAL A 83 0.37 -11.67 -5.73
CA VAL A 83 1.80 -11.53 -5.99
C VAL A 83 2.13 -12.40 -7.18
N ASN A 84 2.55 -11.79 -8.29
CA ASN A 84 3.13 -12.52 -9.41
C ASN A 84 4.61 -12.81 -9.09
N GLY A 85 4.84 -13.83 -8.25
CA GLY A 85 6.14 -14.20 -7.73
C GLY A 85 6.04 -14.98 -6.41
N GLY A 86 7.19 -15.20 -5.76
CA GLY A 86 7.26 -15.88 -4.47
C GLY A 86 7.12 -14.92 -3.29
N ILE A 87 6.56 -15.41 -2.18
CA ILE A 87 6.55 -14.71 -0.89
C ILE A 87 7.60 -15.38 0.00
N ARG A 88 8.63 -14.62 0.40
CA ARG A 88 9.64 -15.10 1.35
C ARG A 88 9.18 -14.82 2.79
N LEU A 89 9.02 -15.87 3.59
CA LEU A 89 8.76 -15.76 5.02
C LEU A 89 10.08 -15.84 5.80
N ASN A 90 10.54 -14.73 6.36
CA ASN A 90 11.81 -14.65 7.11
C ASN A 90 11.57 -14.76 8.63
N THR A 91 11.11 -15.91 9.06
CA THR A 91 10.69 -16.22 10.44
C THR A 91 11.86 -16.75 11.25
N THR A 92 12.77 -15.85 11.65
CA THR A 92 13.97 -16.18 12.45
C THR A 92 13.70 -16.26 13.96
N ILE A 93 12.48 -15.93 14.39
CA ILE A 93 12.04 -16.01 15.78
C ILE A 93 11.32 -17.35 16.05
N THR A 94 11.18 -17.70 17.33
CA THR A 94 10.37 -18.86 17.73
C THR A 94 8.93 -18.69 17.28
N ARG A 95 8.36 -19.74 16.68
CA ARG A 95 6.94 -19.76 16.28
C ARG A 95 6.04 -19.52 17.50
N PRO A 96 5.12 -18.54 17.46
CA PRO A 96 4.22 -18.27 18.58
C PRO A 96 3.19 -19.39 18.77
N ALA A 97 2.48 -19.39 19.90
CA ALA A 97 1.34 -20.29 20.11
C ALA A 97 0.25 -20.05 19.05
N CYS A 98 -0.40 -21.12 18.61
CA CYS A 98 -1.57 -21.01 17.74
C CYS A 98 -2.78 -20.65 18.60
N THR A 99 -3.34 -19.45 18.42
CA THR A 99 -4.45 -18.91 19.21
C THR A 99 -5.57 -18.42 18.31
N ALA A 100 -6.74 -18.18 18.91
CA ALA A 100 -7.91 -17.70 18.19
C ALA A 100 -7.74 -16.30 17.58
N THR A 101 -6.98 -15.42 18.24
CA THR A 101 -7.01 -13.98 17.98
C THR A 101 -5.77 -13.45 17.31
N SER A 102 -4.58 -13.98 17.62
CA SER A 102 -3.32 -13.37 17.16
C SER A 102 -2.63 -14.12 16.02
N THR A 103 -2.90 -15.41 15.84
CA THR A 103 -2.11 -16.25 14.92
C THR A 103 -2.94 -17.15 14.02
N ARG A 104 -4.28 -17.20 14.18
CA ARG A 104 -5.15 -18.02 13.32
C ARG A 104 -5.04 -17.59 11.86
N GLY A 105 -4.85 -18.56 10.96
CA GLY A 105 -4.71 -18.33 9.52
C GLY A 105 -3.31 -17.89 9.09
N THR A 106 -2.38 -17.72 10.03
CA THR A 106 -0.99 -17.37 9.72
C THR A 106 -0.25 -18.58 9.15
N PHE A 107 0.42 -18.37 8.02
CA PHE A 107 1.45 -19.28 7.51
C PHE A 107 2.78 -19.00 8.21
N TRP A 108 3.48 -20.06 8.59
CA TRP A 108 4.76 -19.96 9.30
C TRP A 108 5.75 -20.97 8.75
N VAL A 109 7.00 -20.54 8.54
CA VAL A 109 8.13 -21.40 8.25
C VAL A 109 9.03 -21.44 9.48
N THR A 110 9.53 -22.59 9.88
CA THR A 110 10.53 -22.69 10.95
C THR A 110 11.82 -23.09 10.28
N GLN A 111 12.77 -22.16 10.28
CA GLN A 111 14.09 -22.37 9.71
C GLN A 111 14.88 -23.24 10.71
N SER A 112 15.23 -24.45 10.28
CA SER A 112 15.94 -25.45 11.08
C SER A 112 17.45 -25.35 10.86
N ALA A 113 18.22 -25.97 11.75
CA ALA A 113 19.67 -26.07 11.61
C ALA A 113 20.06 -26.97 10.41
N ALA A 114 21.33 -26.87 9.99
CA ALA A 114 21.88 -27.71 8.93
C ALA A 114 21.67 -29.21 9.23
N GLY A 115 21.17 -29.95 8.24
CA GLY A 115 20.86 -31.37 8.38
C GLY A 115 19.49 -31.68 8.98
N VAL A 116 18.69 -30.67 9.35
CA VAL A 116 17.30 -30.82 9.82
C VAL A 116 16.36 -30.12 8.84
N GLN A 117 15.24 -30.77 8.50
CA GLN A 117 14.25 -30.20 7.59
C GLN A 117 13.57 -28.98 8.23
N ASP A 118 13.27 -27.97 7.42
CA ASP A 118 12.41 -26.85 7.80
C ASP A 118 10.97 -27.32 8.01
N ASP A 119 10.22 -26.55 8.79
CA ASP A 119 8.83 -26.86 9.13
C ASP A 119 7.88 -25.74 8.71
N VAL A 120 7.07 -26.01 7.69
CA VAL A 120 6.01 -25.14 7.18
C VAL A 120 4.65 -25.54 7.76
N ARG A 121 3.97 -24.59 8.41
CA ARG A 121 2.66 -24.81 9.05
C ARG A 121 1.69 -23.66 8.83
N VAL A 122 0.41 -23.96 9.05
CA VAL A 122 -0.67 -22.98 9.21
C VAL A 122 -1.36 -23.15 10.56
N CYS A 123 -1.62 -22.05 11.27
CA CYS A 123 -2.37 -22.11 12.53
C CYS A 123 -3.87 -22.20 12.22
N ALA A 124 -4.48 -23.30 12.66
CA ALA A 124 -5.88 -23.60 12.37
C ALA A 124 -6.64 -24.13 13.60
N LYS A 125 -7.96 -23.94 13.57
CA LYS A 125 -8.91 -24.46 14.57
C LYS A 125 -9.51 -25.77 14.07
N ASP A 126 -9.64 -26.78 14.93
CA ASP A 126 -10.40 -27.99 14.63
C ASP A 126 -11.87 -27.93 15.08
N ALA A 127 -12.59 -29.03 14.87
CA ALA A 127 -14.00 -29.18 15.22
C ALA A 127 -14.27 -29.09 16.73
N ALA A 128 -13.28 -29.39 17.57
CA ALA A 128 -13.38 -29.29 19.03
C ALA A 128 -13.03 -27.88 19.54
N ASN A 129 -12.85 -26.90 18.65
CA ASN A 129 -12.34 -25.56 18.95
C ASN A 129 -10.91 -25.53 19.53
N ALA A 130 -10.12 -26.59 19.34
CA ALA A 130 -8.71 -26.56 19.68
C ALA A 130 -7.90 -25.92 18.54
N TYR A 131 -6.93 -25.08 18.92
CA TYR A 131 -6.06 -24.36 18.00
C TYR A 131 -4.70 -25.05 17.98
N SER A 132 -4.24 -25.42 16.79
CA SER A 132 -2.94 -26.07 16.63
C SER A 132 -2.32 -25.74 15.28
N TRP A 133 -0.99 -25.77 15.25
CA TRP A 133 -0.21 -25.63 14.03
C TRP A 133 -0.27 -26.92 13.21
N ARG A 134 -0.86 -26.83 12.02
CA ARG A 134 -1.01 -27.94 11.07
C ARG A 134 0.10 -27.87 10.02
N THR A 135 0.83 -28.97 9.86
CA THR A 135 1.85 -29.13 8.81
C THR A 135 1.18 -29.15 7.44
N ILE A 136 1.81 -28.52 6.45
CA ILE A 136 1.26 -28.37 5.08
C ILE A 136 2.11 -29.07 4.00
N TYR A 137 2.99 -29.99 4.38
CA TYR A 137 3.84 -30.79 3.49
C TYR A 137 4.03 -32.20 4.05
#